data_AF-A0A259IN50-F1
#
_entry.id   AF-A0A259IN50-F1
#
_cell.length_a   1.000
_cell.length_b   1.000
_cell.length_c   1.000
_cell.angle_alpha   90.00
_cell.angle_beta   90.00
_cell.angle_gamma   90.00
#
_symmetry.space_group_name_H-M   'P 1'
#
loop_
_entity.id
_entity.type
_entity.pdbx_description
1 polymer ?
#
loop_
_entity_poly.entity_id
_entity_poly.type
_entity_poly.pdbx_seq_one_letter_code
_entity_poly.pdbx_strand_id
1 'polypeptide(L)'
;MSKNTSILVIQGPNLNLLGTREPEVYGKTTLEDIHTKLGAISKSHSVDLSTFQSNHEGELIDRVQKAKQDGVDFIIINPGAFTHTSVALRDALAGVAIPFTEVHLSNIHQREEFRKHSYLSDIATGVICGLGAIGYELA
;
A
#
# COMPACT_ATOMS: atom_id res chain seq x y z
N MET A 1 22.79 19.60 -1.43
CA MET A 1 21.99 18.68 -2.27
C MET A 1 20.59 18.68 -1.69
N SER A 2 19.54 18.85 -2.51
CA SER A 2 18.16 18.77 -2.01
C SER A 2 17.90 17.36 -1.49
N LYS A 3 17.18 17.25 -0.37
CA LYS A 3 16.70 15.95 0.14
C LYS A 3 15.83 15.30 -0.95
N ASN A 4 16.10 14.05 -1.31
CA ASN A 4 15.19 13.28 -2.16
C ASN A 4 13.87 13.05 -1.41
N THR A 5 12.75 13.01 -2.15
CA THR A 5 11.46 12.60 -1.57
C THR A 5 11.54 11.14 -1.15
N SER A 6 11.14 10.84 0.09
CA SER A 6 11.10 9.49 0.64
C SER A 6 9.67 8.95 0.62
N ILE A 7 9.46 7.80 -0.05
CA ILE A 7 8.16 7.12 -0.16
C ILE A 7 8.25 5.74 0.48
N LEU A 8 7.22 5.39 1.26
CA LEU A 8 7.04 4.08 1.84
C LEU A 8 5.84 3.37 1.22
N VAL A 9 6.05 2.18 0.67
CA VAL A 9 5.00 1.28 0.22
C VAL A 9 4.69 0.25 1.30
N ILE A 10 3.45 0.22 1.78
CA ILE A 10 2.99 -0.73 2.81
C ILE A 10 2.00 -1.72 2.19
N GLN A 11 2.22 -3.00 2.47
CA GLN A 11 1.46 -4.12 1.94
C GLN A 11 0.87 -4.93 3.09
N GLY A 12 -0.45 -5.03 3.15
CA GLY A 12 -1.18 -5.75 4.18
C GLY A 12 -1.18 -7.27 3.99
N PRO A 13 -2.10 -7.97 4.69
CA PRO A 13 -2.10 -9.42 4.77
C PRO A 13 -2.43 -10.09 3.43
N ASN A 14 -1.85 -11.26 3.23
CA ASN A 14 -2.01 -12.16 2.08
C ASN A 14 -1.45 -11.64 0.75
N LEU A 15 -0.96 -10.40 0.66
CA LEU A 15 -0.35 -9.88 -0.56
C LEU A 15 0.98 -10.58 -0.89
N ASN A 16 1.64 -11.20 0.09
CA ASN A 16 2.80 -12.06 -0.13
C ASN A 16 2.47 -13.33 -0.95
N LEU A 17 1.19 -13.67 -1.14
CA LEU A 17 0.75 -14.83 -1.93
C LEU A 17 0.52 -14.51 -3.41
N LEU A 18 0.70 -13.24 -3.84
CA LEU A 18 0.54 -12.85 -5.25
C LEU A 18 1.44 -13.70 -6.17
N GLY A 19 0.89 -14.07 -7.33
CA GLY A 19 1.56 -14.92 -8.33
C GLY A 19 1.65 -16.41 -7.98
N THR A 20 1.31 -16.82 -6.76
CA THR A 20 1.38 -18.24 -6.33
C THR A 20 0.03 -18.94 -6.28
N ARG A 21 -1.07 -18.20 -6.08
CA ARG A 21 -2.43 -18.75 -6.00
C ARG A 21 -3.13 -18.66 -7.34
N GLU A 22 -3.52 -19.82 -7.89
CA GLU A 22 -4.30 -19.95 -9.14
C GLU A 22 -3.84 -18.96 -10.24
N PRO A 23 -2.55 -19.00 -10.66
CA PRO A 23 -1.96 -17.96 -11.52
C PRO A 23 -2.60 -17.81 -12.89
N GLU A 24 -3.34 -18.82 -13.35
CA GLU A 24 -4.14 -18.75 -14.59
C GLU A 24 -5.38 -17.85 -14.42
N VAL A 25 -5.83 -17.63 -13.19
CA VAL A 25 -7.01 -16.82 -12.83
C VAL A 25 -6.59 -15.42 -12.36
N TYR A 26 -5.55 -15.33 -11.52
CA TYR A 26 -5.16 -14.07 -10.85
C TYR A 26 -3.90 -13.42 -11.44
N GLY A 27 -3.29 -14.04 -12.45
CA GLY A 27 -2.04 -13.60 -13.05
C GLY A 27 -0.80 -14.13 -12.32
N LYS A 28 0.35 -13.97 -12.99
CA LYS A 28 1.66 -14.46 -12.52
C LYS A 28 2.47 -13.41 -11.77
N THR A 29 2.00 -12.17 -11.74
CA THR A 29 2.71 -11.05 -11.09
C THR A 29 2.79 -11.29 -9.60
N THR A 30 4.02 -11.40 -9.09
CA THR A 30 4.32 -11.53 -7.67
C THR A 30 4.42 -10.15 -7.01
N LEU A 31 4.41 -10.13 -5.68
CA LEU A 31 4.67 -8.89 -4.94
C LEU A 31 6.09 -8.36 -5.19
N GLU A 32 7.05 -9.26 -5.38
CA GLU A 32 8.44 -8.89 -5.69
C GLU A 32 8.57 -8.23 -7.07
N ASP A 33 7.80 -8.68 -8.07
CA ASP A 33 7.75 -8.04 -9.38
C ASP A 33 7.25 -6.60 -9.29
N ILE A 34 6.23 -6.36 -8.45
CA ILE A 34 5.69 -5.02 -8.18
C ILE A 34 6.77 -4.15 -7.52
N HIS A 35 7.43 -4.65 -6.48
CA HIS A 35 8.50 -3.90 -5.79
C HIS A 35 9.67 -3.58 -6.71
N THR A 36 10.10 -4.54 -7.55
CA THR A 36 11.17 -4.34 -8.53
C THR A 36 10.79 -3.25 -9.53
N LYS A 37 9.55 -3.27 -10.04
CA LYS A 37 9.04 -2.26 -10.97
C LYS A 37 8.99 -0.87 -10.34
N LEU A 38 8.45 -0.76 -9.13
CA LEU A 38 8.40 0.51 -8.40
C LEU A 38 9.80 1.04 -8.08
N GLY A 39 10.74 0.18 -7.71
CA GLY A 39 12.13 0.56 -7.47
C GLY A 39 12.85 1.08 -8.72
N ALA A 40 12.47 0.62 -9.91
CA ALA A 40 12.97 1.17 -11.17
C ALA A 40 12.38 2.56 -11.46
N ILE A 41 11.07 2.73 -11.24
CA ILE A 41 10.36 4.01 -11.41
C ILE A 41 10.92 5.05 -10.43
N SER A 42 11.04 4.71 -9.14
CA SER A 42 11.53 5.64 -8.12
C SER A 42 12.93 6.16 -8.43
N LYS A 43 13.83 5.29 -8.89
CA LYS A 43 15.18 5.67 -9.33
C LYS A 43 15.14 6.69 -10.47
N SER A 44 14.26 6.49 -11.46
CA SER A 44 14.13 7.43 -12.58
C SER A 44 13.61 8.81 -12.17
N HIS A 45 12.94 8.90 -11.02
CA HIS A 45 12.41 10.13 -10.44
C HIS A 45 13.24 10.69 -9.27
N SER A 46 14.39 10.09 -8.94
CA SER A 46 15.21 10.46 -7.76
C SER A 46 14.40 10.44 -6.44
N VAL A 47 13.55 9.43 -6.30
CA VAL A 47 12.76 9.13 -5.10
C VAL A 47 13.41 7.97 -4.34
N ASP A 48 13.55 8.14 -3.03
CA ASP A 48 13.98 7.09 -2.13
C ASP A 48 12.77 6.23 -1.76
N LEU A 49 12.70 5.01 -2.29
CA LEU A 49 11.59 4.10 -2.08
C LEU A 49 11.94 3.01 -1.06
N SER A 50 11.07 2.80 -0.09
CA SER A 50 11.14 1.64 0.81
C SER A 50 9.83 0.85 0.75
N THR A 51 9.90 -0.45 0.96
CA THR A 51 8.74 -1.35 0.90
C THR A 51 8.64 -2.16 2.19
N PHE A 52 7.43 -2.40 2.68
CA PHE A 52 7.18 -3.23 3.86
C PHE A 52 5.90 -4.05 3.66
N GLN A 53 5.96 -5.35 3.95
CA GLN A 53 4.79 -6.23 3.93
C GLN A 53 4.65 -6.93 5.26
N SER A 54 3.43 -7.04 5.78
CA SER A 54 3.14 -7.91 6.91
C SER A 54 1.71 -8.45 6.89
N ASN A 55 1.56 -9.65 7.46
CA ASN A 55 0.26 -10.24 7.77
C ASN A 55 -0.28 -9.81 9.15
N HIS A 56 0.54 -9.13 9.95
CA HIS A 56 0.22 -8.75 11.32
C HIS A 56 -0.11 -7.25 11.38
N GLU A 57 -1.32 -6.94 11.85
CA GLU A 57 -1.80 -5.55 11.98
C GLU A 57 -0.86 -4.68 12.82
N GLY A 58 -0.39 -5.21 13.96
CA GLY A 58 0.54 -4.49 14.84
C GLY A 58 1.85 -4.10 14.14
N GLU A 59 2.41 -4.96 13.30
CA GLU A 59 3.64 -4.64 12.56
C GLU A 59 3.42 -3.54 11.52
N LEU A 60 2.26 -3.50 10.88
CA LEU A 60 1.90 -2.41 9.96
C LEU A 60 1.76 -1.09 10.72
N ILE A 61 1.10 -1.10 11.88
CA ILE A 61 0.97 0.06 12.76
C ILE A 61 2.33 0.57 13.21
N ASP A 62 3.20 -0.32 13.71
CA ASP A 62 4.56 0.02 14.15
C ASP A 62 5.37 0.61 13.00
N ARG A 63 5.23 0.05 11.79
CA ARG A 63 5.90 0.57 10.59
C ARG A 63 5.43 1.98 10.23
N VAL A 64 4.12 2.24 10.29
CA VAL A 64 3.52 3.57 10.06
C VAL A 64 4.06 4.57 11.09
N GLN A 65 4.03 4.24 12.37
CA GLN A 65 4.54 5.11 13.44
C GLN A 65 6.03 5.43 13.25
N LYS A 66 6.83 4.44 12.85
CA LYS A 66 8.25 4.61 12.58
C LYS A 66 8.53 5.47 11.35
N ALA A 67 7.65 5.46 10.34
CA ALA A 67 7.83 6.24 9.10
C ALA A 67 8.04 7.74 9.37
N LYS A 68 7.39 8.30 10.39
CA LYS A 68 7.57 9.69 10.80
C LYS A 68 8.99 9.98 11.31
N GLN A 69 9.57 9.05 12.05
CA GLN A 69 10.95 9.16 12.56
C GLN A 69 11.97 8.97 11.44
N ASP A 70 11.67 8.10 10.48
CA ASP A 70 12.49 7.87 9.28
C ASP A 70 12.43 9.05 8.29
N GLY A 71 11.56 10.04 8.51
CA GLY A 71 11.39 11.20 7.63
C GLY A 71 10.76 10.85 6.28
N VAL A 72 9.87 9.85 6.26
CA VAL A 72 9.03 9.50 5.09
C VAL A 72 8.09 10.65 4.77
N ASP A 73 8.06 11.05 3.51
CA ASP A 73 7.28 12.19 3.01
C ASP A 73 5.89 11.75 2.48
N PHE A 74 5.75 10.49 2.02
CA PHE A 74 4.49 9.95 1.49
C PHE A 74 4.36 8.43 1.70
N ILE A 75 3.13 7.93 1.85
CA ILE A 75 2.85 6.49 1.95
C ILE A 75 1.95 6.02 0.80
N ILE A 76 2.31 4.91 0.15
CA ILE A 76 1.40 4.16 -0.71
C ILE A 76 1.01 2.91 0.05
N ILE A 77 -0.27 2.66 0.29
CA ILE A 77 -0.71 1.52 1.09
C ILE A 77 -1.76 0.69 0.37
N ASN A 78 -1.53 -0.63 0.30
CA ASN A 78 -2.58 -1.60 0.08
C ASN A 78 -2.79 -2.37 1.38
N PRO A 79 -3.81 -2.04 2.19
CA PRO A 79 -4.02 -2.66 3.50
C PRO A 79 -4.54 -4.10 3.43
N GLY A 80 -4.75 -4.66 2.23
CA GLY A 80 -5.35 -5.98 2.06
C GLY A 80 -6.71 -6.06 2.74
N ALA A 81 -6.92 -7.11 3.55
CA ALA A 81 -8.17 -7.26 4.29
C ALA A 81 -8.40 -6.19 5.38
N PHE A 82 -7.33 -5.57 5.89
CA PHE A 82 -7.43 -4.61 6.99
C PHE A 82 -8.06 -3.28 6.60
N THR A 83 -8.18 -3.00 5.30
CA THR A 83 -8.99 -1.87 4.80
C THR A 83 -10.39 -1.86 5.41
N HIS A 84 -10.98 -3.04 5.57
CA HIS A 84 -12.38 -3.19 5.96
C HIS A 84 -12.60 -3.36 7.46
N THR A 85 -11.53 -3.43 8.26
CA THR A 85 -11.62 -3.82 9.68
C THR A 85 -10.78 -2.96 10.62
N SER A 86 -9.68 -2.35 10.15
CA SER A 86 -8.67 -1.77 11.03
C SER A 86 -8.90 -0.28 11.28
N VAL A 87 -9.63 0.02 12.35
CA VAL A 87 -9.65 1.37 12.94
C VAL A 87 -8.27 1.71 13.53
N ALA A 88 -7.53 0.73 14.05
CA ALA A 88 -6.21 0.96 14.62
C ALA A 88 -5.18 1.46 13.59
N LEU A 89 -5.20 0.92 12.36
CA LEU A 89 -4.34 1.39 11.27
C LEU A 89 -4.75 2.77 10.77
N ARG A 90 -6.06 3.06 10.72
CA ARG A 90 -6.58 4.40 10.44
C ARG A 90 -6.03 5.42 11.42
N ASP A 91 -6.13 5.13 12.72
CA ASP A 91 -5.69 6.04 13.78
C ASP A 91 -4.16 6.22 13.76
N ALA A 92 -3.41 5.16 13.41
CA ALA A 92 -1.96 5.26 13.22
C ALA A 92 -1.59 6.22 12.07
N LEU A 93 -2.24 6.09 10.92
CA LEU A 93 -2.02 6.96 9.75
C LEU A 93 -2.40 8.42 10.07
N ALA A 94 -3.55 8.63 10.70
CA ALA A 94 -3.99 9.97 11.14
C ALA A 94 -3.02 10.58 12.17
N GLY A 95 -2.51 9.78 13.11
CA GLY A 95 -1.58 10.22 14.15
C GLY A 95 -0.21 10.64 13.63
N VAL A 96 0.31 9.97 12.59
CA VAL A 96 1.57 10.39 11.96
C VAL A 96 1.40 11.60 11.04
N ALA A 97 0.23 11.75 10.43
CA ALA A 97 -0.14 12.81 9.49
C ALA A 97 0.75 12.88 8.23
N ILE A 98 1.23 11.71 7.79
CA ILE A 98 1.92 11.56 6.49
C ILE A 98 0.83 11.34 5.43
N PRO A 99 0.81 12.10 4.32
CA PRO A 99 -0.17 11.90 3.26
C PRO A 99 -0.02 10.50 2.65
N PHE A 100 -1.14 9.88 2.26
CA PHE A 100 -1.12 8.55 1.70
C PHE A 100 -2.18 8.28 0.64
N THR A 101 -1.84 7.43 -0.33
CA THR A 101 -2.77 6.88 -1.33
C THR A 101 -3.11 5.44 -0.99
N GLU A 102 -4.40 5.11 -0.98
CA GLU A 102 -4.89 3.73 -0.83
C GLU A 102 -4.94 3.03 -2.18
N VAL A 103 -4.36 1.84 -2.28
CA VAL A 103 -4.28 1.05 -3.51
C VAL A 103 -4.89 -0.33 -3.32
N HIS A 104 -5.70 -0.77 -4.28
CA HIS A 104 -6.25 -2.11 -4.35
C HIS A 104 -6.03 -2.70 -5.74
N LEU A 105 -5.41 -3.88 -5.79
CA LEU A 105 -5.22 -4.61 -7.05
C LEU A 105 -6.56 -4.93 -7.75
N SER A 106 -7.54 -5.41 -6.97
CA SER A 106 -8.89 -5.73 -7.45
C SER A 106 -9.85 -4.54 -7.29
N ASN A 107 -10.93 -4.52 -8.08
CA ASN A 107 -12.01 -3.57 -7.88
C ASN A 107 -12.84 -4.00 -6.66
N ILE A 108 -12.62 -3.36 -5.50
CA ILE A 108 -13.32 -3.70 -4.25
C ILE A 108 -14.83 -3.42 -4.32
N HIS A 109 -15.29 -2.54 -5.22
CA HIS A 109 -16.71 -2.22 -5.39
C HIS A 109 -17.49 -3.27 -6.18
N GLN A 110 -16.80 -4.14 -6.94
CA GLN A 110 -17.41 -5.29 -7.63
C GLN A 110 -17.46 -6.55 -6.76
N ARG A 111 -16.98 -6.46 -5.52
CA ARG A 111 -16.90 -7.59 -4.58
C ARG A 111 -18.02 -7.53 -3.54
N GLU A 112 -17.94 -8.41 -2.55
CA GLU A 112 -18.91 -8.54 -1.47
C GLU A 112 -19.14 -7.22 -0.74
N GLU A 113 -20.34 -7.01 -0.21
CA GLU A 113 -20.75 -5.73 0.39
C GLU A 113 -19.79 -5.23 1.48
N PHE A 114 -19.26 -6.14 2.30
CA PHE A 114 -18.31 -5.79 3.36
C PHE A 114 -16.98 -5.23 2.84
N ARG A 115 -16.65 -5.43 1.55
CA ARG A 115 -15.43 -4.89 0.93
C ARG A 115 -15.60 -3.49 0.37
N LYS A 116 -16.83 -2.98 0.31
CA LYS A 116 -17.11 -1.64 -0.18
C LYS A 116 -16.81 -0.57 0.87
N HIS A 117 -16.76 -0.94 2.14
CA HIS A 117 -16.37 -0.06 3.23
C HIS A 117 -14.87 -0.09 3.45
N SER A 118 -14.25 1.09 3.53
CA SER A 118 -12.85 1.29 3.91
C SER A 118 -12.79 2.24 5.09
N TYR A 119 -12.00 1.88 6.11
CA TYR A 119 -11.66 2.78 7.21
C TYR A 119 -10.59 3.81 6.83
N LEU A 120 -9.96 3.70 5.65
CA LEU A 120 -8.87 4.57 5.23
C LEU A 120 -9.25 5.56 4.13
N SER A 121 -10.20 5.20 3.25
CA SER A 121 -10.49 5.95 2.02
C SER A 121 -10.89 7.40 2.25
N ASP A 122 -11.56 7.72 3.35
CA ASP A 122 -12.01 9.07 3.68
C ASP A 122 -10.90 9.99 4.21
N ILE A 123 -9.77 9.42 4.66
CA ILE A 123 -8.59 10.17 5.11
C ILE A 123 -7.41 10.07 4.13
N ALA A 124 -7.52 9.24 3.09
CA ALA A 124 -6.52 9.12 2.03
C ALA A 124 -6.54 10.34 1.10
N THR A 125 -5.40 10.66 0.49
CA THR A 125 -5.33 11.69 -0.57
C THR A 125 -6.00 11.25 -1.86
N GLY A 126 -6.11 9.93 -2.05
CA GLY A 126 -6.77 9.30 -3.17
C GLY A 126 -6.88 7.79 -2.97
N VAL A 127 -7.75 7.17 -3.78
CA VAL A 127 -7.94 5.72 -3.79
C VAL A 127 -7.86 5.22 -5.23
N ILE A 128 -7.04 4.22 -5.47
CA ILE A 128 -6.90 3.56 -6.77
C ILE A 128 -7.28 2.09 -6.60
N CYS A 129 -8.32 1.62 -7.30
CA CYS A 129 -8.74 0.23 -7.22
C CYS A 129 -9.02 -0.39 -8.60
N GLY A 130 -8.75 -1.69 -8.74
CA GLY A 130 -9.13 -2.47 -9.92
C GLY A 130 -8.24 -2.33 -11.15
N LEU A 131 -7.09 -1.67 -11.02
CA LEU A 131 -6.11 -1.51 -12.11
C LEU A 131 -4.93 -2.48 -12.00
N GLY A 132 -5.03 -3.49 -11.13
CA GLY A 132 -3.95 -4.43 -10.88
C GLY A 132 -2.68 -3.73 -10.40
N ALA A 133 -1.52 -4.29 -10.78
CA ALA A 133 -0.21 -3.77 -10.36
C ALA A 133 0.07 -2.33 -10.81
N ILE A 134 -0.52 -1.89 -11.94
CA ILE A 134 -0.35 -0.53 -12.46
C ILE A 134 -0.90 0.50 -11.47
N GLY A 135 -1.85 0.13 -10.60
CA GLY A 135 -2.36 1.02 -9.56
C GLY A 135 -1.27 1.57 -8.63
N TYR A 136 -0.18 0.84 -8.38
CA TYR A 136 0.95 1.36 -7.60
C TYR A 136 1.84 2.32 -8.40
N GLU A 137 1.89 2.20 -9.72
CA GLU A 137 2.68 3.11 -10.58
C GLU A 137 1.96 4.45 -10.77
N LEU A 138 0.63 4.46 -10.65
CA LEU A 138 -0.21 5.64 -10.73
C LEU A 138 -0.34 6.41 -9.40
N ALA A 139 -0.09 5.72 -8.28
CA ALA A 139 -0.16 6.27 -6.93
C ALA A 139 1.07 7.10 -6.59
#